data_AF-A0A067EKJ9-F1
#
_entry.id   AF-A0A067EKJ9-F1
#
_cell.length_a   1.000
_cell.length_b   1.000
_cell.length_c   1.000
_cell.angle_alpha   90.00
_cell.angle_beta   90.00
_cell.angle_gamma   90.00
#
_symmetry.space_group_name_H-M   'P 1'
#
loop_
_entity.id
_entity.type
_entity.pdbx_description
1 polymer ?
#
loop_
_entity_poly.entity_id
_entity_poly.type
_entity_poly.pdbx_seq_one_letter_code
_entity_poly.pdbx_strand_id
1 'polypeptide(L)'
;VNYVLGGVARNVAECMSKLGSKPYMISALGLDMAGNILLEHWKSAGLSTEGIRRQKDIDTAVVSNILDVNGELAAAVASVESIEKFLTPDWIRQFIHHISSASVLMVDANLSPPALAASCKIAAECNIPVWFEPVSVTKSRRITSVVKY
;
A
#
# COMPACT_ATOMS: atom_id res chain seq x y z
N VAL A 1 -18.62 14.60 -8.71
CA VAL A 1 -17.52 13.62 -8.47
C VAL A 1 -17.12 13.76 -7.02
N ASN A 2 -17.17 12.67 -6.25
CA ASN A 2 -16.76 12.67 -4.85
C ASN A 2 -15.39 12.01 -4.75
N TYR A 3 -14.47 12.63 -4.01
CA TYR A 3 -13.16 12.07 -3.75
C TYR A 3 -13.15 11.34 -2.41
N VAL A 4 -12.61 10.13 -2.40
CA VAL A 4 -12.41 9.33 -1.20
C VAL A 4 -10.96 8.88 -1.18
N LEU A 5 -10.34 8.92 -0.01
CA LEU A 5 -8.96 8.47 0.16
C LEU A 5 -8.93 6.94 0.17
N GLY A 6 -8.25 6.39 -0.84
CA GLY A 6 -8.27 4.96 -1.18
C GLY A 6 -6.94 4.24 -0.95
N GLY A 7 -6.88 2.98 -1.40
CA GLY A 7 -5.73 2.08 -1.24
C GLY A 7 -5.89 1.12 -0.06
N VAL A 8 -5.67 -0.17 -0.32
CA VAL A 8 -5.91 -1.26 0.64
C VAL A 8 -4.99 -1.15 1.86
N ALA A 9 -3.67 -1.10 1.66
CA ALA A 9 -2.73 -0.90 2.77
C ALA A 9 -2.96 0.41 3.54
N ARG A 10 -3.32 1.51 2.86
CA ARG A 10 -3.62 2.80 3.50
C ARG A 10 -4.90 2.74 4.35
N ASN A 11 -5.95 2.05 3.89
CA ASN A 11 -7.17 1.78 4.66
C ASN A 11 -6.86 1.03 5.96
N VAL A 12 -6.09 -0.05 5.85
CA VAL A 12 -5.72 -0.87 7.01
C VAL A 12 -4.90 -0.04 7.99
N ALA A 13 -3.86 0.66 7.52
CA ALA A 13 -3.03 1.48 8.39
C ALA A 13 -3.81 2.63 9.06
N GLU A 14 -4.68 3.32 8.32
CA GLU A 14 -5.53 4.37 8.93
C GLU A 14 -6.49 3.79 9.99
N CYS A 15 -7.09 2.62 9.73
CA CYS A 15 -7.92 1.91 10.70
C CYS A 15 -7.14 1.56 11.98
N MET A 16 -5.94 0.99 11.82
CA MET A 16 -5.06 0.67 12.96
C MET A 16 -4.67 1.93 13.76
N SER A 17 -4.43 3.06 13.08
CA SER A 17 -4.18 4.34 13.73
C SER A 17 -5.37 4.80 14.58
N LYS A 18 -6.58 4.74 14.03
CA LYS A 18 -7.83 5.08 14.73
C LYS A 18 -8.12 4.16 15.92
N LEU A 19 -7.61 2.93 15.90
CA LEU A 19 -7.67 1.97 17.01
C LEU A 19 -6.52 2.14 18.03
N GLY A 20 -5.68 3.17 17.89
CA GLY A 20 -4.63 3.51 18.86
C GLY A 20 -3.24 2.91 18.58
N SER A 21 -3.08 2.19 17.46
CA SER A 21 -1.75 1.72 17.01
C SER A 21 -1.00 2.81 16.25
N LYS A 22 0.31 2.62 16.02
CA LYS A 22 1.15 3.55 15.23
C LYS A 22 1.76 2.82 14.03
N PRO A 23 0.99 2.59 12.95
CA PRO A 23 1.50 1.89 11.79
C PRO A 23 2.56 2.71 11.05
N TYR A 24 3.56 2.02 10.51
CA TYR A 24 4.56 2.59 9.64
C TYR A 24 4.26 2.19 8.19
N MET A 25 3.98 3.15 7.33
CA MET A 25 3.56 2.91 5.96
C MET A 25 4.74 3.05 4.98
N ILE A 26 5.04 1.97 4.25
CA ILE A 26 5.96 1.99 3.11
C ILE A 26 5.10 2.08 1.84
N SER A 27 5.15 3.21 1.15
CA SER A 27 4.32 3.46 -0.03
C SER A 27 4.92 4.48 -0.99
N ALA A 28 4.20 4.82 -2.06
CA ALA A 28 4.64 5.74 -3.09
C ALA A 28 3.49 6.65 -3.51
N LEU A 29 3.78 7.94 -3.64
CA LEU A 29 2.85 8.96 -4.11
C LEU A 29 3.56 9.88 -5.11
N GLY A 30 2.78 10.44 -6.03
CA GLY A 30 3.24 11.48 -6.93
C GLY A 30 3.44 12.83 -6.24
N LEU A 31 4.08 13.74 -6.99
CA LEU A 31 4.10 15.17 -6.71
C LEU A 31 2.93 15.87 -7.42
N ASP A 32 1.74 15.26 -7.31
CA ASP A 32 0.49 15.70 -7.93
C ASP A 32 -0.58 16.04 -6.88
N MET A 33 -1.73 16.53 -7.33
CA MET A 33 -2.84 16.93 -6.46
C MET A 33 -3.33 15.77 -5.59
N ALA A 34 -3.51 14.58 -6.16
CA ALA A 34 -4.00 13.41 -5.44
C ALA A 34 -3.01 12.97 -4.34
N GLY A 35 -1.72 12.98 -4.64
CA GLY A 35 -0.65 12.67 -3.69
C GLY A 35 -0.56 13.69 -2.56
N ASN A 36 -0.75 14.98 -2.86
CA ASN A 36 -0.78 16.03 -1.83
C ASN A 36 -1.97 15.84 -0.89
N ILE A 37 -3.17 15.59 -1.40
CA ILE A 37 -4.38 15.36 -0.58
C ILE A 37 -4.17 14.15 0.35
N LEU A 38 -3.67 13.03 -0.19
CA LEU A 38 -3.39 11.83 0.62
C LEU A 38 -2.35 12.11 1.71
N LEU A 39 -1.27 12.82 1.37
CA LEU A 39 -0.19 13.09 2.31
C LEU A 39 -0.59 14.08 3.40
N GLU A 40 -1.38 15.11 3.07
CA GLU A 40 -1.90 16.08 4.05
C GLU A 40 -2.81 15.39 5.06
N HIS A 41 -3.73 14.52 4.60
CA HIS A 41 -4.54 13.69 5.49
C HIS A 41 -3.71 12.75 6.35
N TRP A 42 -2.68 12.13 5.76
CA TRP A 42 -1.77 11.25 6.50
C TRP A 42 -1.03 11.98 7.63
N LYS A 43 -0.56 13.21 7.35
CA LYS A 43 0.11 14.07 8.31
C LYS A 43 -0.84 14.59 9.39
N SER A 44 -2.08 14.95 9.05
CA SER A 44 -3.06 15.41 10.03
C SER A 44 -3.46 14.29 11.01
N ALA A 45 -3.35 13.03 10.57
CA ALA A 45 -3.47 11.85 11.43
C ALA A 45 -2.23 11.57 12.31
N GLY A 46 -1.17 12.40 12.24
CA GLY A 46 0.04 12.26 13.04
C GLY A 46 0.92 11.07 12.66
N LEU A 47 0.76 10.52 11.45
CA LEU A 47 1.49 9.33 10.98
C LEU A 47 2.78 9.71 10.24
N SER A 48 3.81 8.87 10.39
CA SER A 48 5.10 9.09 9.71
C SER A 48 4.96 9.00 8.19
N THR A 49 5.67 9.89 7.50
CA THR A 49 5.76 9.92 6.03
C THR A 49 7.09 9.41 5.49
N GLU A 50 8.01 8.96 6.35
CA GLU A 50 9.38 8.59 5.96
C GLU A 50 9.42 7.39 5.01
N GLY A 51 8.47 6.46 5.13
CA GLY A 51 8.30 5.33 4.22
C GLY A 51 7.58 5.66 2.91
N ILE A 52 7.10 6.90 2.73
CA ILE A 52 6.34 7.32 1.55
C ILE A 52 7.27 7.96 0.52
N ARG A 53 7.62 7.20 -0.52
CA ARG A 53 8.39 7.68 -1.67
C ARG A 53 7.61 8.75 -2.42
N ARG A 54 8.25 9.88 -2.73
CA ARG A 54 7.67 10.95 -3.54
C ARG A 54 8.61 11.41 -4.64
N GLN A 55 8.16 11.35 -5.90
CA GLN A 55 8.94 11.78 -7.06
C GLN A 55 8.03 12.33 -8.16
N LYS A 56 8.60 13.12 -9.09
CA LYS A 56 7.84 13.76 -10.19
C LYS A 56 7.36 12.78 -11.26
N ASP A 57 8.04 11.65 -11.40
CA ASP A 57 7.78 10.58 -12.36
C ASP A 57 6.78 9.52 -11.84
N ILE A 58 6.30 9.69 -10.61
CA ILE A 58 5.27 8.86 -10.01
C ILE A 58 3.93 9.55 -10.21
N ASP A 59 3.00 8.89 -10.87
CA ASP A 59 1.58 9.26 -10.84
C ASP A 59 0.94 8.61 -9.62
N THR A 60 0.27 9.41 -8.77
CA THR A 60 -0.46 8.86 -7.62
C THR A 60 -1.53 7.90 -8.09
N ALA A 61 -1.61 6.74 -7.44
CA ALA A 61 -2.59 5.72 -7.79
C ALA A 61 -4.03 6.23 -7.57
N VAL A 62 -4.88 6.09 -8.58
CA VAL A 62 -6.29 6.54 -8.57
C VAL A 62 -7.19 5.44 -9.12
N VAL A 63 -8.33 5.24 -8.45
CA VAL A 63 -9.42 4.41 -8.96
C VAL A 63 -10.64 5.30 -9.16
N SER A 64 -11.16 5.33 -10.37
CA SER A 64 -12.40 6.04 -10.73
C SER A 64 -13.52 5.03 -10.86
N ASN A 65 -14.51 5.11 -9.97
CA ASN A 65 -15.70 4.28 -9.97
C ASN A 65 -16.88 5.08 -10.50
N ILE A 66 -17.58 4.53 -11.48
CA ILE A 66 -18.83 5.06 -12.03
C ILE A 66 -19.94 4.16 -11.50
N LEU A 67 -20.87 4.76 -10.75
CA LEU A 67 -22.01 4.07 -10.19
C LEU A 67 -23.25 4.29 -11.06
N ASP A 68 -24.14 3.31 -11.10
CA ASP A 68 -25.44 3.43 -11.76
C ASP A 68 -26.46 4.19 -10.87
N VAL A 69 -27.71 4.27 -11.34
CA VAL A 69 -28.80 4.94 -10.61
C VAL A 69 -29.21 4.24 -9.32
N ASN A 70 -28.85 2.96 -9.15
CA ASN A 70 -29.11 2.16 -7.96
C ASN A 70 -27.94 2.24 -6.95
N GLY A 71 -26.81 2.86 -7.34
CA GLY A 71 -25.59 2.92 -6.55
C GLY A 71 -24.67 1.72 -6.73
N GLU A 72 -24.95 0.84 -7.70
CA GLU A 72 -24.10 -0.30 -8.04
C GLU A 72 -22.95 0.13 -8.96
N LEU A 73 -21.84 -0.62 -8.94
CA LEU A 73 -20.68 -0.32 -9.76
C LEU A 73 -20.95 -0.62 -11.24
N ALA A 74 -21.17 0.42 -12.05
CA ALA A 74 -21.39 0.30 -13.48
C ALA A 74 -20.07 0.13 -14.25
N ALA A 75 -19.03 0.88 -13.88
CA ALA A 75 -17.70 0.78 -14.48
C ALA A 75 -16.61 1.26 -13.51
N ALA A 76 -15.39 0.76 -13.68
CA ALA A 76 -14.23 1.22 -12.92
C ALA A 76 -12.98 1.31 -13.80
N VAL A 77 -12.17 2.34 -13.58
CA VAL A 77 -10.84 2.49 -14.15
C VAL A 77 -9.84 2.62 -13.01
N ALA A 78 -8.86 1.72 -12.95
CA ALA A 78 -7.84 1.72 -11.92
C ALA A 78 -6.47 2.01 -12.53
N SER A 79 -5.92 3.20 -12.25
CA SER A 79 -4.53 3.54 -12.51
C SER A 79 -3.73 3.33 -11.22
N VAL A 80 -3.18 2.13 -11.05
CA VAL A 80 -2.48 1.72 -9.81
C VAL A 80 -1.08 1.16 -10.08
N GLU A 81 -0.59 1.29 -11.32
CA GLU A 81 0.67 0.73 -11.80
C GLU A 81 1.89 1.34 -11.11
N SER A 82 1.76 2.58 -10.61
CA SER A 82 2.83 3.27 -9.91
C SER A 82 3.29 2.52 -8.65
N ILE A 83 2.37 1.83 -7.95
CA ILE A 83 2.73 1.01 -6.79
C ILE A 83 3.65 -0.14 -7.21
N GLU A 84 3.32 -0.83 -8.31
CA GLU A 84 4.11 -1.96 -8.81
C GLU A 84 5.48 -1.54 -9.31
N LYS A 85 5.55 -0.36 -9.94
CA LYS A 85 6.76 0.19 -10.55
C LYS A 85 7.72 0.82 -9.55
N PHE A 86 7.21 1.52 -8.54
CA PHE A 86 8.05 2.37 -7.67
C PHE A 86 8.28 1.81 -6.26
N LEU A 87 7.46 0.86 -5.79
CA LEU A 87 7.76 0.09 -4.58
C LEU A 87 8.62 -1.12 -4.92
N THR A 88 9.86 -0.82 -5.29
CA THR A 88 10.84 -1.85 -5.65
C THR A 88 11.38 -2.57 -4.41
N PRO A 89 11.96 -3.77 -4.59
CA PRO A 89 12.71 -4.44 -3.53
C PRO A 89 13.76 -3.54 -2.87
N ASP A 90 14.45 -2.71 -3.65
CA ASP A 90 15.48 -1.81 -3.13
C ASP A 90 14.91 -0.71 -2.26
N TRP A 91 13.73 -0.17 -2.60
CA TRP A 91 13.04 0.78 -1.74
C TRP A 91 12.63 0.12 -0.41
N ILE A 92 12.06 -1.08 -0.47
CA ILE A 92 11.61 -1.83 0.72
C ILE A 92 12.80 -2.12 1.66
N ARG A 93 13.96 -2.51 1.12
CA ARG A 93 15.16 -2.83 1.92
C ARG A 93 15.68 -1.66 2.74
N GLN A 94 15.39 -0.41 2.36
CA GLN A 94 15.76 0.76 3.16
C GLN A 94 15.09 0.76 4.53
N PHE A 95 13.98 0.02 4.69
CA PHE A 95 13.19 -0.05 5.91
C PHE A 95 13.33 -1.39 6.62
N ILE A 96 14.43 -2.12 6.40
CA ILE A 96 14.67 -3.43 7.03
C ILE A 96 14.50 -3.36 8.55
N HIS A 97 15.03 -2.33 9.22
CA HIS A 97 14.90 -2.16 10.65
C HIS A 97 13.45 -1.99 11.13
N HIS A 98 12.60 -1.30 10.35
CA HIS A 98 11.18 -1.17 10.66
C HIS A 98 10.44 -2.50 10.48
N ILE A 99 10.75 -3.24 9.41
CA ILE A 99 10.11 -4.54 9.16
C ILE A 99 10.53 -5.54 10.24
N SER A 100 11.83 -5.65 10.53
CA SER A 100 12.40 -6.61 11.50
C SER A 100 11.99 -6.37 12.94
N SER A 101 11.48 -5.18 13.28
CA SER A 101 10.99 -4.84 14.63
C SER A 101 9.47 -4.73 14.72
N ALA A 102 8.74 -4.95 13.61
CA ALA A 102 7.29 -4.87 13.59
C ALA A 102 6.66 -6.05 14.32
N SER A 103 5.53 -5.82 14.98
CA SER A 103 4.72 -6.92 15.55
C SER A 103 4.05 -7.78 14.47
N VAL A 104 3.77 -7.19 13.31
CA VAL A 104 3.22 -7.85 12.12
C VAL A 104 3.59 -7.02 10.89
N LEU A 105 3.91 -7.70 9.79
CA LEU A 105 4.06 -7.08 8.48
C LEU A 105 2.79 -7.34 7.66
N MET A 106 2.04 -6.29 7.32
CA MET A 106 0.94 -6.40 6.36
C MET A 106 1.45 -5.99 4.98
N VAL A 107 1.22 -6.85 3.99
CA VAL A 107 1.47 -6.59 2.57
C VAL A 107 0.19 -6.80 1.78
N ASP A 108 -0.05 -5.95 0.78
CA ASP A 108 -1.16 -6.15 -0.15
C ASP A 108 -0.67 -6.59 -1.53
N ALA A 109 -1.54 -7.23 -2.29
CA ALA A 109 -1.23 -7.75 -3.61
C ALA A 109 -1.05 -6.66 -4.68
N ASN A 110 -1.11 -5.35 -4.35
CA ASN A 110 -0.71 -4.30 -5.29
C ASN A 110 0.80 -4.22 -5.45
N LEU A 111 1.58 -4.78 -4.54
CA LEU A 111 3.02 -4.94 -4.73
C LEU A 111 3.32 -5.91 -5.89
N SER A 112 4.42 -5.65 -6.61
CA SER A 112 4.93 -6.57 -7.61
C SER A 112 5.46 -7.85 -6.95
N PRO A 113 5.50 -9.00 -7.65
CA PRO A 113 6.02 -10.25 -7.07
C PRO A 113 7.44 -10.13 -6.46
N PRO A 114 8.40 -9.42 -7.07
CA PRO A 114 9.71 -9.20 -6.45
C PRO A 114 9.63 -8.40 -5.14
N ALA A 115 8.77 -7.38 -5.09
CA ALA A 115 8.57 -6.54 -3.91
C ALA A 115 7.90 -7.32 -2.78
N LEU A 116 6.89 -8.13 -3.09
CA LEU A 116 6.29 -9.07 -2.14
C LEU A 116 7.31 -10.04 -1.57
N ALA A 117 8.10 -10.69 -2.44
CA ALA A 117 9.12 -11.64 -2.01
C ALA A 117 10.20 -11.00 -1.13
N ALA A 118 10.64 -9.78 -1.47
CA ALA A 118 11.60 -9.04 -0.64
C ALA A 118 11.01 -8.73 0.75
N SER A 119 9.77 -8.24 0.80
CA SER A 119 9.08 -7.90 2.05
C SER A 119 8.92 -9.14 2.94
N CYS A 120 8.38 -10.24 2.38
CA CYS A 120 8.12 -11.47 3.14
C CYS A 120 9.41 -12.15 3.57
N LYS A 121 10.47 -12.11 2.74
CA LYS A 121 11.78 -12.66 3.11
C LYS A 121 12.39 -11.93 4.31
N ILE A 122 12.35 -10.59 4.33
CA ILE A 122 12.85 -9.80 5.46
C ILE A 122 12.08 -10.15 6.74
N ALA A 123 10.75 -10.24 6.64
CA ALA A 123 9.91 -10.62 7.78
C ALA A 123 10.24 -12.04 8.28
N ALA A 124 10.35 -13.02 7.38
CA ALA A 124 10.66 -14.41 7.73
C ALA A 124 12.04 -14.55 8.40
N GLU A 125 13.07 -13.82 7.93
CA GLU A 125 14.40 -13.82 8.54
C GLU A 125 14.40 -13.30 9.99
N CYS A 126 13.39 -12.52 10.37
CA CYS A 126 13.23 -11.96 11.71
C CYS A 126 12.04 -12.55 12.49
N ASN A 127 11.42 -13.64 11.98
CA ASN A 127 10.24 -14.28 12.57
C ASN A 127 9.04 -13.31 12.77
N ILE A 128 8.90 -12.34 11.87
CA ILE A 128 7.78 -11.39 11.89
C ILE A 128 6.59 -12.02 11.15
N PRO A 129 5.40 -12.12 11.78
CA PRO A 129 4.24 -12.69 11.11
C PRO A 129 3.81 -11.80 9.94
N VAL A 130 3.44 -12.43 8.82
CA VAL A 130 3.02 -11.74 7.59
C VAL A 130 1.51 -11.88 7.39
N TRP A 131 0.83 -10.76 7.22
CA TRP A 131 -0.55 -10.70 6.73
C TRP A 131 -0.54 -10.31 5.26
N PHE A 132 -0.91 -11.25 4.38
CA PHE A 132 -1.13 -10.97 2.97
C PHE A 132 -2.59 -10.61 2.69
N GLU A 133 -2.82 -9.45 2.06
CA GLU A 133 -4.14 -9.00 1.62
C GLU A 133 -4.29 -9.13 0.09
N PRO A 134 -5.21 -9.97 -0.43
CA PRO A 134 -5.25 -10.34 -1.84
C PRO A 134 -5.73 -9.25 -2.82
N VAL A 135 -6.39 -8.18 -2.35
CA VAL A 135 -6.88 -7.02 -3.14
C VAL A 135 -7.98 -7.35 -4.17
N SER A 136 -7.72 -8.27 -5.11
CA SER A 136 -8.64 -8.67 -6.17
C SER A 136 -8.40 -10.11 -6.61
N VAL A 137 -9.36 -10.72 -7.32
CA VAL A 137 -9.23 -12.09 -7.86
C VAL A 137 -7.96 -12.25 -8.70
N THR A 138 -7.63 -11.26 -9.54
CA THR A 138 -6.43 -11.32 -10.39
C THR A 138 -5.15 -11.18 -9.57
N LYS A 139 -5.09 -10.23 -8.63
CA LYS A 139 -3.87 -9.95 -7.85
C LYS A 139 -3.62 -10.99 -6.75
N SER A 140 -4.66 -11.65 -6.24
CA SER A 140 -4.55 -12.69 -5.22
C SER A 140 -3.58 -13.81 -5.60
N ARG A 141 -3.46 -14.12 -6.90
CA ARG A 141 -2.54 -15.13 -7.43
C ARG A 141 -1.07 -14.86 -7.10
N ARG A 142 -0.70 -13.61 -6.76
CA ARG A 142 0.66 -13.24 -6.33
C ARG A 142 1.10 -13.94 -5.05
N ILE A 143 0.17 -14.45 -4.23
CA ILE A 143 0.47 -15.27 -3.04
C ILE A 143 1.39 -16.46 -3.37
N THR A 144 1.29 -17.01 -4.58
CA THR A 144 2.09 -18.17 -5.02
C THR A 144 3.60 -17.93 -4.96
N SER A 145 4.05 -16.68 -5.08
CA SER A 145 5.47 -16.32 -4.98
C SER A 145 5.98 -16.24 -3.55
N VAL A 146 5.09 -16.16 -2.55
CA VAL A 146 5.46 -15.84 -1.17
C VAL A 146 4.89 -16.78 -0.10
N VAL A 147 4.02 -17.73 -0.45
CA VAL A 147 3.36 -18.66 0.49
C VAL A 147 4.31 -19.49 1.37
N LYS A 148 5.59 -19.59 0.99
CA LYS A 148 6.63 -20.33 1.72
C LYS A 148 7.29 -19.54 2.84
N TYR A 149 7.09 -18.23 2.86
CA TYR A 149 7.57 -17.30 3.89
C TYR A 149 6.48 -17.13 4.94
#